data_AF-A0A0F9ZKT4-F1
#
_entry.id   AF-A0A0F9ZKT4-F1
#
_cell.length_a   1.000
_cell.length_b   1.000
_cell.length_c   1.000
_cell.angle_alpha   90.00
_cell.angle_beta   90.00
_cell.angle_gamma   90.00
#
_symmetry.space_group_name_H-M   'P 1'
#
loop_
_entity.id
_entity.type
_entity.pdbx_description
1 polymer ?
#
loop_
_entity_poly.entity_id
_entity_poly.type
_entity_poly.pdbx_seq_one_letter_code
_entity_poly.pdbx_strand_id
1 'polypeptide(L)'
;MTEKQFIKILELTFNRLFDERLKDLPTKEDLKVFATKDDLKGLEDRIMLKFEDYPTTKDCKYTFERLFESLEIINNDIIEMEKSLNAHDFRLDNLNDRMLARSK
;
A
#
# COMPACT_ATOMS: atom_id res chain seq x y z
N MET A 1 -46.03 -51.91 -29.95
CA MET A 1 -45.96 -50.55 -29.35
C MET A 1 -46.49 -49.57 -30.37
N THR A 2 -47.39 -48.67 -29.99
CA THR A 2 -47.92 -47.63 -30.89
C THR A 2 -47.01 -46.40 -30.90
N GLU A 3 -47.06 -45.60 -31.96
CA GLU A 3 -46.34 -44.32 -32.06
C GLU A 3 -46.63 -43.39 -30.87
N LYS A 4 -47.88 -43.33 -30.41
CA LYS A 4 -48.26 -42.59 -29.20
C LYS A 4 -47.57 -43.08 -27.94
N GLN A 5 -47.36 -44.39 -27.81
CA GLN A 5 -46.62 -44.96 -26.68
C GLN A 5 -45.14 -44.60 -26.75
N PHE A 6 -44.55 -44.57 -27.95
CA PHE A 6 -43.16 -44.18 -28.15
C PHE A 6 -42.91 -42.70 -27.82
N ILE A 7 -43.75 -41.79 -28.33
CA ILE A 7 -43.67 -40.35 -28.03
C ILE A 7 -43.78 -40.11 -26.53
N LYS A 8 -44.73 -40.75 -25.85
CA LYS A 8 -44.90 -40.59 -24.41
C LYS A 8 -43.68 -41.04 -23.60
N ILE A 9 -43.00 -42.10 -24.03
CA ILE A 9 -41.76 -42.54 -23.37
C ILE A 9 -40.64 -41.53 -23.62
N LEU A 10 -40.51 -40.98 -24.83
CA LEU A 10 -39.52 -39.96 -25.13
C LEU A 10 -39.73 -38.72 -24.25
N GLU A 11 -40.97 -38.22 -24.13
CA GLU A 11 -41.30 -37.07 -23.28
C GLU A 11 -40.95 -37.33 -21.81
N LEU A 12 -41.32 -38.48 -21.26
CA LEU A 12 -40.99 -38.85 -19.88
C LEU A 12 -39.49 -38.96 -19.64
N THR A 13 -38.77 -39.56 -20.60
CA THR A 13 -37.31 -39.74 -20.51
C THR A 13 -36.61 -38.40 -20.59
N PHE A 14 -37.03 -37.54 -21.51
CA PHE A 14 -36.50 -36.19 -21.67
C PHE A 14 -36.72 -35.35 -20.41
N ASN A 15 -37.95 -35.28 -19.89
CA ASN A 15 -38.27 -34.50 -18.70
C ASN A 15 -37.48 -34.98 -17.48
N ARG A 16 -37.38 -36.31 -17.28
CA ARG A 16 -36.59 -36.87 -16.17
C ARG A 16 -35.11 -36.50 -16.26
N LEU A 17 -34.51 -36.62 -17.45
CA LEU A 17 -33.11 -36.25 -17.67
C LEU A 17 -32.90 -34.75 -17.49
N PHE A 18 -33.84 -33.92 -17.94
CA PHE A 18 -33.75 -32.47 -17.78
C PHE A 18 -33.85 -32.06 -16.30
N ASP A 19 -34.78 -32.65 -15.54
CA ASP A 19 -34.94 -32.40 -14.11
C ASP A 19 -33.71 -32.82 -13.30
N GLU A 20 -33.06 -33.92 -13.66
CA GLU A 20 -31.78 -34.33 -13.05
C GLU A 20 -30.68 -33.29 -13.29
N ARG A 21 -30.64 -32.67 -14.47
CA ARG A 21 -29.64 -31.62 -14.81
C ARG A 21 -29.90 -30.29 -14.11
N LEU A 22 -31.15 -29.97 -13.79
CA LEU A 22 -31.49 -28.74 -13.05
C LEU A 22 -31.00 -28.76 -11.61
N LYS A 23 -30.81 -29.95 -11.01
CA LYS A 23 -30.32 -30.09 -9.62
C LYS A 23 -28.88 -29.62 -9.44
N ASP A 24 -28.08 -29.64 -10.52
CA ASP A 24 -26.69 -29.19 -10.51
C ASP A 24 -26.57 -27.66 -10.69
N LEU A 25 -27.67 -26.99 -11.04
CA LEU A 25 -27.67 -25.53 -11.19
C LEU A 25 -27.91 -24.86 -9.83
N PRO A 26 -27.19 -23.76 -9.55
CA PRO A 26 -27.46 -22.96 -8.37
C PRO A 26 -28.87 -22.37 -8.44
N THR A 27 -29.57 -22.44 -7.32
CA THR A 27 -30.87 -21.82 -7.14
C THR A 27 -30.73 -20.33 -6.88
N LYS A 28 -31.85 -19.60 -6.96
CA LYS A 28 -31.87 -18.19 -6.57
C LYS A 28 -31.49 -17.97 -5.10
N GLU A 29 -31.75 -18.95 -4.24
CA GLU A 29 -31.41 -18.87 -2.83
C GLU A 29 -29.90 -18.96 -2.62
N ASP A 30 -29.22 -19.82 -3.39
CA ASP A 30 -27.77 -19.98 -3.37
C ASP A 30 -27.02 -18.70 -3.77
N LEU A 31 -27.66 -17.80 -4.53
CA LEU A 31 -27.05 -16.55 -4.97
C LEU A 31 -27.17 -15.41 -3.96
N LYS A 32 -28.08 -15.50 -2.98
CA LYS A 32 -28.34 -14.40 -2.01
C LYS A 32 -27.18 -14.15 -1.05
N VAL A 33 -26.30 -15.13 -0.86
CA VAL A 33 -25.14 -15.02 0.04
C VAL A 33 -23.99 -14.21 -0.57
N PHE A 34 -24.02 -13.95 -1.87
CA PHE A 34 -22.96 -13.21 -2.56
C PHE A 34 -23.18 -11.69 -2.42
N ALA A 35 -22.09 -10.98 -2.16
CA ALA A 35 -22.09 -9.52 -2.17
C ALA A 35 -22.39 -8.99 -3.59
N THR A 36 -23.17 -7.92 -3.63
CA THR A 36 -23.49 -7.20 -4.86
C THR A 36 -22.44 -6.13 -5.16
N LYS A 37 -22.49 -5.57 -6.37
CA LYS A 37 -21.64 -4.43 -6.74
C LYS A 37 -21.90 -3.19 -5.88
N ASP A 38 -23.14 -3.01 -5.41
CA ASP A 38 -23.49 -1.85 -4.59
C ASP A 38 -22.98 -2.01 -3.15
N ASP A 39 -22.90 -3.25 -2.63
CA ASP A 39 -22.22 -3.53 -1.35
C ASP A 39 -20.73 -3.14 -1.39
N LEU A 40 -20.08 -3.31 -2.55
CA LEU A 40 -18.67 -2.94 -2.75
C LEU A 40 -18.46 -1.42 -2.83
N LYS A 41 -19.38 -0.65 -3.42
CA LYS A 41 -19.28 0.82 -3.42
C LYS A 41 -19.35 1.40 -2.01
N GLY A 42 -20.28 0.90 -1.19
CA GLY A 42 -20.36 1.31 0.21
C GLY A 42 -19.12 0.90 1.02
N LEU A 43 -18.43 -0.17 0.64
CA LEU A 43 -17.13 -0.52 1.22
C LEU A 43 -16.03 0.44 0.78
N GLU A 44 -15.97 0.79 -0.51
CA GLU A 44 -15.01 1.74 -1.07
C GLU A 44 -15.11 3.12 -0.39
N ASP A 45 -16.32 3.68 -0.28
CA ASP A 45 -16.54 4.99 0.37
C ASP A 45 -16.07 5.00 1.83
N ARG A 46 -16.38 3.94 2.60
CA ARG A 46 -15.94 3.82 4.00
C ARG A 46 -14.44 3.61 4.14
N ILE A 47 -13.81 2.92 3.20
CA ILE A 47 -12.36 2.75 3.16
C ILE A 47 -11.74 4.11 2.88
N MET A 48 -12.19 4.81 1.83
CA MET A 48 -11.65 6.12 1.45
C MET A 48 -11.81 7.15 2.56
N LEU A 49 -12.97 7.24 3.22
CA LEU A 49 -13.18 8.13 4.38
C LEU A 49 -12.20 7.87 5.54
N LYS A 50 -11.83 6.60 5.78
CA LYS A 50 -10.87 6.26 6.85
C LYS A 50 -9.43 6.58 6.49
N PHE A 51 -9.13 6.63 5.19
CA PHE A 51 -7.79 6.88 4.67
C PHE A 51 -7.62 8.29 4.10
N GLU A 52 -8.64 9.14 4.16
CA GLU A 52 -8.63 10.52 3.64
C GLU A 52 -7.51 11.35 4.27
N ASP A 53 -7.27 11.18 5.57
CA ASP A 53 -6.21 11.87 6.31
C ASP A 53 -4.86 11.15 6.26
N TYR A 54 -4.77 9.98 5.61
CA TYR A 54 -3.53 9.23 5.54
C TYR A 54 -2.71 9.67 4.32
N PRO A 55 -1.39 9.91 4.49
CA PRO A 55 -0.54 10.24 3.36
C PRO A 55 -0.53 9.10 2.35
N THR A 56 -0.67 9.45 1.08
CA THR A 56 -0.54 8.48 0.00
C THR A 56 0.91 8.05 -0.14
N THR A 57 1.14 6.97 -0.90
CA THR A 57 2.49 6.54 -1.27
C THR A 57 3.29 7.67 -1.94
N LYS A 58 2.63 8.55 -2.68
CA LYS A 58 3.26 9.70 -3.34
C LYS A 58 3.67 10.78 -2.33
N ASP A 59 2.83 11.04 -1.33
CA ASP A 59 3.11 12.00 -0.25
C ASP A 59 4.29 11.53 0.60
N CYS A 60 4.32 10.24 0.94
CA CYS A 60 5.46 9.61 1.59
C CYS A 60 6.73 9.75 0.75
N LYS A 61 6.67 9.46 -0.56
CA LYS A 61 7.85 9.58 -1.44
C LYS A 61 8.41 11.01 -1.45
N TYR A 62 7.54 12.02 -1.63
CA TYR A 62 7.96 13.42 -1.64
C TYR A 62 8.57 13.87 -0.31
N THR A 63 7.97 13.45 0.81
CA THR A 63 8.51 13.76 2.15
C THR A 63 9.85 13.07 2.39
N PHE A 64 10.04 11.82 1.96
CA PHE A 64 11.33 11.14 2.03
C PHE A 64 12.40 11.84 1.19
N GLU A 65 12.11 12.22 -0.05
CA GLU A 65 13.06 12.92 -0.93
C GLU A 65 13.55 14.22 -0.27
N ARG A 66 12.63 15.02 0.26
CA ARG A 66 12.98 16.25 1.01
C ARG A 66 13.80 15.98 2.26
N LEU A 67 13.52 14.89 2.97
CA LEU A 67 14.31 14.51 4.15
C LEU A 67 15.74 14.17 3.74
N PHE A 68 15.94 13.40 2.66
CA PHE A 68 17.28 13.07 2.16
C PHE A 68 18.06 14.32 1.75
N GLU A 69 17.44 15.24 1.01
CA GLU A 69 18.05 16.52 0.65
C GLU A 69 18.46 17.31 1.90
N SER A 70 17.58 17.37 2.91
CA SER A 70 17.89 18.08 4.16
C SER A 70 19.04 17.45 4.93
N LEU A 71 19.14 16.11 4.92
CA LEU A 71 20.23 15.39 5.58
C LEU A 71 21.57 15.64 4.89
N GLU A 72 21.59 15.71 3.56
CA GLU A 72 22.79 16.03 2.79
C GLU A 72 23.29 17.44 3.11
N ILE A 73 22.39 18.42 3.19
CA ILE A 73 22.72 19.80 3.58
C ILE A 73 23.32 19.82 4.99
N ILE A 74 22.65 19.21 5.96
CA ILE A 74 23.13 19.17 7.35
C ILE A 74 24.50 18.50 7.44
N ASN A 75 24.73 17.42 6.70
CA ASN A 75 26.01 16.73 6.70
C ASN A 75 27.14 17.62 6.15
N ASN A 76 26.88 18.37 5.07
CA ASN A 76 27.85 19.32 4.54
C ASN A 76 28.14 20.46 5.53
N ASP A 77 27.12 20.99 6.20
CA ASP A 77 27.31 22.01 7.23
C ASP A 77 28.15 21.51 8.41
N ILE A 78 27.95 20.26 8.84
CA ILE A 78 28.77 19.62 9.88
C ILE A 78 30.24 19.56 9.45
N ILE A 79 30.51 19.12 8.22
CA ILE A 79 31.88 19.02 7.69
C ILE A 79 32.56 20.40 7.69
N GLU A 80 31.84 21.46 7.31
CA GLU A 80 32.40 22.82 7.33
C GLU A 80 32.63 23.34 8.74
N MET A 81 31.73 23.04 9.69
CA MET A 81 31.93 23.37 11.10
C MET A 81 33.16 22.66 11.68
N GLU A 82 33.36 21.37 11.38
CA GLU A 82 34.53 20.62 11.81
C GLU A 82 35.84 21.24 11.30
N LYS A 83 35.88 21.66 10.03
CA LYS A 83 37.04 22.37 9.46
C LYS A 83 37.34 23.66 10.22
N SER A 84 36.31 24.45 10.53
CA SER A 84 36.46 25.70 11.26
C SER A 84 36.96 25.49 12.69
N LEU A 85 36.44 24.47 13.39
CA LEU A 85 36.89 24.10 14.74
C LEU A 85 38.36 23.71 14.75
N ASN A 86 38.77 22.84 13.83
CA ASN A 86 40.18 22.43 13.72
C ASN A 86 41.11 23.61 13.47
N ALA A 87 40.69 24.59 12.66
CA ALA A 87 41.46 25.81 12.43
C ALA A 87 41.54 26.69 13.69
N HIS A 88 40.48 26.75 14.50
CA HIS A 88 40.51 27.45 15.78
C HIS A 88 41.41 26.77 16.80
N ASP A 89 41.37 25.44 16.91
CA ASP A 89 42.23 24.67 17.81
C ASP A 89 43.71 24.93 17.50
N PHE A 90 44.09 24.87 16.22
CA PHE A 90 45.45 25.20 15.79
C PHE A 90 45.87 26.63 16.18
N ARG A 91 44.96 27.61 16.08
CA ARG A 91 45.23 29.00 16.47
C ARG A 91 45.41 29.15 17.98
N LEU A 92 44.63 28.40 18.77
CA LEU A 92 44.74 28.39 20.22
C LEU A 92 46.06 27.79 20.69
N ASP A 93 46.49 26.67 20.09
CA ASP A 93 47.78 26.05 20.38
C ASP A 93 48.93 27.03 20.12
N ASN A 94 48.94 27.67 18.95
CA ASN A 94 49.95 28.68 18.62
C ASN A 94 49.95 29.89 19.56
N LEU A 95 48.77 30.33 20.00
CA LEU A 95 48.66 31.42 20.98
C LEU A 95 49.24 31.00 22.32
N ASN A 96 48.92 29.77 22.76
CA ASN A 96 49.39 29.22 24.03
C ASN A 96 50.92 29.09 24.05
N ASP A 97 51.52 28.57 22.96
CA ASP A 97 52.97 28.50 22.80
C ASP A 97 53.64 29.88 22.91
N ARG A 98 53.06 30.90 22.28
CA ARG A 98 53.57 32.29 22.34
C ARG A 98 53.45 32.88 23.75
N MET A 99 52.37 32.58 24.47
CA MET A 99 52.17 33.04 25.83
C MET A 99 53.17 32.38 26.79
N LEU A 100 53.40 31.08 26.66
CA LEU A 100 54.42 30.34 27.42
C LEU A 100 55.84 30.87 27.14
N ALA A 101 56.15 31.21 25.89
CA ALA A 101 57.45 31.79 25.55
C ALA A 101 57.68 33.17 26.17
N ARG A 102 56.61 33.93 26.45
CA ARG A 102 56.68 35.26 27.09
C ARG A 102 56.69 35.22 28.62
N SER A 103 56.30 34.11 29.25
CA SER A 103 56.27 33.97 30.71
C SER A 103 57.56 33.42 31.32
N LYS A 104 58.52 33.03 30.48
CA LYS A 104 59.89 32.64 30.86
C LYS A 104 60.83 33.83 30.74
#